data_AF-A0A7H8PKV3-F1
#
_entry.id   AF-A0A7H8PKV3-F1
#
_cell.length_a   1.000
_cell.length_b   1.000
_cell.length_c   1.000
_cell.angle_alpha   90.00
_cell.angle_beta   90.00
_cell.angle_gamma   90.00
#
_symmetry.space_group_name_H-M   'P 1'
#
loop_
_entity.id
_entity.type
_entity.pdbx_description
1 polymer ?
#
loop_
_entity_poly.entity_id
_entity_poly.type
_entity_poly.pdbx_seq_one_letter_code
_entity_poly.pdbx_strand_id
1 'polypeptide(L)'
;MKYIIRFLFIAVTIGIGVGYYFKNTGNHPTGDKCIGISILIASFLLMPLFIYHRWKDKKVKDYMLTDENLKKMRDFNSDEKK
;
A
#
# COMPACT_ATOMS: atom_id res chain seq x y z
N MET A 1 -4.56 12.53 -4.37
CA MET A 1 -4.10 11.13 -4.25
C MET A 1 -4.44 10.47 -2.91
N LYS A 2 -4.30 11.15 -1.76
CA LYS A 2 -4.62 10.60 -0.42
C LYS A 2 -6.05 10.02 -0.31
N TYR A 3 -7.02 10.69 -0.94
CA TYR A 3 -8.43 10.27 -0.95
C TYR A 3 -8.72 9.07 -1.86
N ILE A 4 -7.96 8.88 -2.95
CA ILE A 4 -8.19 7.78 -3.91
C ILE A 4 -7.88 6.44 -3.24
N ILE A 5 -6.74 6.34 -2.54
CA ILE A 5 -6.39 5.13 -1.80
C ILE A 5 -7.36 4.88 -0.65
N ARG A 6 -7.79 5.94 0.04
CA ARG A 6 -8.75 5.82 1.14
C ARG A 6 -10.12 5.32 0.64
N PHE A 7 -10.57 5.83 -0.51
CA PHE A 7 -11.78 5.35 -1.19
C PHE A 7 -11.63 3.89 -1.64
N LEU A 8 -10.51 3.52 -2.26
CA LEU A 8 -10.25 2.16 -2.70
C LEU A 8 -10.23 1.17 -1.53
N PHE A 9 -9.65 1.57 -0.40
CA PHE A 9 -9.63 0.77 0.82
C PHE A 9 -11.03 0.53 1.37
N ILE A 10 -11.87 1.57 1.44
CA ILE A 10 -13.27 1.47 1.86
C ILE A 10 -14.05 0.54 0.92
N ALA A 11 -13.86 0.66 -0.40
CA ALA A 11 -14.52 -0.19 -1.39
C ALA A 11 -14.16 -1.68 -1.20
N VAL A 12 -12.88 -1.99 -0.91
CA VAL A 12 -12.45 -3.37 -0.60
C VAL A 12 -13.09 -3.87 0.69
N THR A 13 -13.12 -3.06 1.75
CA THR A 13 -13.76 -3.45 3.02
C THR A 13 -15.25 -3.75 2.85
N ILE A 14 -15.96 -2.93 2.05
CA ILE A 14 -17.36 -3.17 1.70
C ILE A 14 -17.50 -4.47 0.90
N GLY A 15 -16.63 -4.71 -0.09
CA GLY A 15 -16.65 -5.94 -0.89
C GLY A 15 -16.47 -7.22 -0.06
N ILE A 16 -15.56 -7.19 0.93
CA ILE A 16 -15.39 -8.28 1.89
C ILE A 16 -16.64 -8.45 2.76
N GLY A 17 -17.22 -7.35 3.25
CA GLY A 17 -18.46 -7.38 4.05
C GLY A 17 -19.65 -7.96 3.29
N VAL A 18 -19.83 -7.58 2.02
CA VAL A 18 -20.86 -8.14 1.13
C VAL A 18 -20.60 -9.63 0.86
N GLY A 19 -19.35 -10.01 0.59
CA GLY A 19 -18.98 -11.41 0.41
C GLY A 19 -19.29 -12.28 1.65
N TYR A 20 -19.05 -11.74 2.85
CA TYR A 20 -19.37 -12.40 4.11
C TYR A 20 -20.89 -12.50 4.33
N TYR A 21 -21.65 -11.47 3.97
CA TYR A 21 -23.10 -11.49 3.99
C TYR A 21 -23.66 -12.60 3.07
N PHE A 22 -23.18 -12.69 1.82
CA PHE A 22 -23.60 -13.74 0.88
C PHE A 22 -23.24 -15.15 1.36
N LYS A 23 -22.09 -15.30 2.02
CA LYS A 23 -21.70 -16.56 2.65
C LYS A 23 -22.64 -16.95 3.80
N ASN A 24 -23.15 -15.99 4.57
CA ASN A 24 -24.10 -16.22 5.65
C ASN A 24 -25.53 -16.54 5.16
N THR A 25 -25.93 -16.06 3.97
CA THR A 25 -27.27 -16.30 3.37
C THR A 25 -27.39 -17.66 2.68
N GLY A 26 -26.43 -18.57 2.85
CA GLY A 26 -26.50 -19.96 2.35
C GLY A 26 -25.91 -20.19 0.95
N ASN A 27 -25.46 -19.13 0.25
CA ASN A 27 -24.77 -19.23 -1.04
C ASN A 27 -23.23 -19.23 -0.86
N HIS A 28 -22.72 -20.23 -0.14
CA HIS A 28 -21.29 -20.43 0.13
C HIS A 28 -20.35 -20.25 -1.09
N PRO A 29 -20.56 -20.94 -2.23
CA PRO A 29 -19.64 -20.84 -3.36
C PRO A 29 -19.62 -19.45 -4.02
N THR A 30 -20.71 -18.70 -3.93
CA THR A 30 -20.78 -17.32 -4.47
C THR A 30 -20.12 -16.33 -3.51
N GLY A 31 -20.30 -16.52 -2.20
CA GLY A 31 -19.65 -15.73 -1.16
C GLY A 31 -18.12 -15.85 -1.20
N ASP A 32 -17.60 -17.08 -1.29
CA ASP A 32 -16.15 -17.32 -1.32
C ASP A 32 -15.49 -16.74 -2.58
N LYS A 33 -16.16 -16.85 -3.75
CA LYS A 33 -15.70 -16.19 -4.99
C LYS A 33 -15.69 -14.67 -4.86
N CYS A 34 -16.72 -14.09 -4.26
CA CYS A 34 -16.81 -12.64 -4.08
C CYS A 34 -15.69 -12.12 -3.16
N ILE A 35 -15.42 -12.83 -2.06
CA ILE A 35 -14.31 -12.52 -1.14
C ILE A 35 -12.96 -12.67 -1.86
N GLY A 36 -12.75 -13.77 -2.59
CA GLY A 36 -11.52 -14.01 -3.34
C GLY A 36 -11.25 -12.93 -4.40
N ILE A 37 -12.27 -12.51 -5.15
CA ILE A 37 -12.16 -11.41 -6.12
C ILE A 37 -11.85 -10.09 -5.42
N SER A 38 -12.50 -9.80 -4.29
CA SER A 38 -12.23 -8.58 -3.51
C SER A 38 -10.78 -8.52 -3.02
N ILE A 39 -10.25 -9.64 -2.54
CA ILE A 39 -8.85 -9.76 -2.09
C ILE A 39 -7.88 -9.66 -3.27
N LEU A 40 -8.20 -10.27 -4.42
CA LEU A 40 -7.37 -10.14 -5.63
C LEU A 40 -7.30 -8.69 -6.10
N ILE A 41 -8.42 -7.98 -6.13
CA ILE A 41 -8.47 -6.55 -6.46
C ILE A 41 -7.64 -5.74 -5.45
N ALA A 42 -7.72 -6.05 -4.16
CA ALA A 42 -6.89 -5.40 -3.16
C ALA A 42 -5.39 -5.67 -3.40
N SER A 43 -5.01 -6.91 -3.66
CA SER A 43 -3.60 -7.24 -3.87
C SER A 43 -3.03 -6.62 -5.16
N PHE A 44 -3.78 -6.69 -6.26
CA PHE A 44 -3.29 -6.25 -7.58
C PHE A 44 -3.53 -4.78 -7.87
N LEU A 45 -4.53 -4.13 -7.28
CA LEU A 45 -4.77 -2.70 -7.49
C LEU A 45 -4.35 -1.88 -6.28
N LEU A 46 -4.81 -2.26 -5.08
CA LEU A 46 -4.56 -1.45 -3.88
C LEU A 46 -3.08 -1.44 -3.51
N MET A 47 -2.38 -2.58 -3.59
CA MET A 47 -0.95 -2.66 -3.26
C MET A 47 -0.05 -1.82 -4.18
N PRO A 48 -0.07 -1.97 -5.52
CA PRO A 48 0.79 -1.15 -6.38
C PRO A 48 0.38 0.32 -6.40
N LEU A 49 -0.92 0.63 -6.31
CA LEU A 49 -1.37 2.02 -6.22
C LEU A 49 -0.91 2.69 -4.92
N PHE A 50 -0.89 1.94 -3.82
CA PHE A 50 -0.35 2.39 -2.54
C PHE A 50 1.15 2.71 -2.63
N ILE A 51 1.94 1.81 -3.23
CA ILE A 51 3.37 2.02 -3.44
C ILE A 51 3.61 3.26 -4.30
N TYR A 52 2.90 3.39 -5.41
CA TYR A 52 3.02 4.54 -6.30
C TYR A 52 2.71 5.87 -5.59
N HIS A 53 1.63 5.90 -4.80
CA HIS A 53 1.29 7.10 -4.03
C HIS A 53 2.35 7.43 -2.98
N ARG A 54 2.88 6.42 -2.28
CA ARG A 54 3.90 6.58 -1.24
C ARG A 54 5.23 7.06 -1.80
N TRP A 55 5.59 6.61 -3.00
CA TRP A 55 6.87 6.91 -3.64
C TRP A 55 6.87 8.18 -4.50
N LYS A 56 5.69 8.79 -4.75
CA LYS A 56 5.57 9.99 -5.60
C LYS A 56 6.46 11.16 -5.16
N ASP A 57 6.63 11.37 -3.86
CA ASP A 57 7.38 12.51 -3.30
C ASP A 57 8.81 12.14 -2.83
N LYS A 58 9.24 10.89 -3.06
CA LYS A 58 10.56 10.41 -2.62
C LYS A 58 11.48 10.21 -3.82
N LYS A 59 12.62 10.91 -3.83
CA LYS A 59 13.70 10.66 -4.78
C LYS A 59 14.42 9.39 -4.37
N VAL A 60 14.36 8.34 -5.19
CA VAL A 60 15.04 7.07 -4.95
C VAL A 60 16.55 7.25 -4.75
N LYS A 61 17.13 8.23 -5.45
CA LYS A 61 18.56 8.60 -5.34
C LYS A 61 18.99 9.04 -3.93
N ASP A 62 18.10 9.66 -3.15
CA ASP A 62 18.43 10.11 -1.80
C ASP A 62 18.51 8.95 -0.81
N TYR A 63 18.06 7.75 -1.22
CA TYR A 63 18.10 6.51 -0.42
C TYR A 63 19.16 5.51 -0.91
N MET A 64 19.92 5.85 -1.96
CA MET A 64 21.02 5.00 -2.46
C MET A 64 22.31 5.31 -1.69
N LEU A 65 23.07 4.27 -1.32
CA LEU A 65 24.44 4.40 -0.81
C LEU A 65 25.40 4.76 -1.95
N THR A 66 25.28 5.99 -2.45
CA THR A 66 26.29 6.61 -3.31
C THR A 66 27.34 7.30 -2.44
N ASP A 67 28.55 7.45 -2.97
CA ASP A 67 29.66 8.11 -2.27
C ASP A 67 29.29 9.51 -1.77
N GLU A 68 28.49 10.27 -2.53
CA GLU A 68 27.98 11.58 -2.10
C GLU A 68 27.07 11.50 -0.87
N ASN A 69 26.18 10.51 -0.80
CA ASN A 69 25.26 10.34 0.33
C ASN A 69 25.99 9.79 1.57
N LEU A 70 26.94 8.87 1.37
CA LEU A 70 27.85 8.38 2.42
C LEU A 70 28.68 9.50 3.02
N LYS A 71 29.21 10.39 2.17
CA LYS A 71 29.97 11.55 2.62
C LYS A 71 29.10 12.52 3.43
N LYS A 72 27.88 12.83 2.94
CA LYS A 72 26.89 13.63 3.69
C LYS A 72 26.56 13.03 5.05
N MET A 73 26.34 11.71 5.15
CA MET A 73 26.07 11.04 6.43
C MET A 73 27.24 11.14 7.41
N ARG A 74 28.47 11.04 6.91
CA ARG A 74 29.69 11.13 7.72
C ARG A 74 29.93 12.56 8.22
N ASP A 75 29.73 13.55 7.35
CA ASP A 75 29.91 14.97 7.69
C ASP A 75 28.86 15.42 8.73
N PHE A 76 27.61 14.95 8.60
CA PHE A 76 26.54 15.21 9.59
C PHE A 76 26.88 14.67 10.99
N ASN A 77 27.56 13.52 11.07
CA ASN A 77 27.94 12.88 12.34
C ASN A 77 29.16 13.56 12.99
N SER A 78 30.04 14.18 12.20
CA SER A 78 31.17 14.97 12.73
C SER A 78 30.76 16.33 13.27
N ASP A 79 29.72 16.95 12.71
CA ASP A 79 29.19 18.23 13.18
C ASP A 79 28.37 18.06 14.48
N GLU A 80 27.69 16.93 14.68
CA GLU A 80 26.96 16.62 15.92
C GLU A 80 27.89 16.34 17.12
N LYS A 81 29.14 15.91 16.85
CA LYS A 81 30.15 15.66 17.87
C LYS A 81 30.96 16.89 18.28
N LYS A 82 30.67 18.06 17.70
CA LYS A 82 31.41 19.30 17.91
C LYS A 82 30.60 20.29 18.75
#